data_AF-A0A4D4MUG6-F1
#
_entry.id   AF-A0A4D4MUG6-F1
#
_cell.length_a   1.000
_cell.length_b   1.000
_cell.length_c   1.000
_cell.angle_alpha   90.00
_cell.angle_beta   90.00
_cell.angle_gamma   90.00
#
_symmetry.space_group_name_H-M   'P 1'
#
loop_
_entity.id
_entity.type
_entity.pdbx_description
1 polymer ?
#
loop_
_entity_poly.entity_id
_entity_poly.type
_entity_poly.pdbx_seq_one_letter_code
_entity_poly.pdbx_strand_id
1 'polypeptide(L)'
;MAAPEAVLEFPYDWRLSVATNARFLAQAAREHLERWRRHPAHTAARRHRVDEREGRLVFVAHSMGGLLTLAALSTGPDGDLAGDTRGVLTLGTPFQGAVAAAVILNTGRGAPVPLPRGRLRSLAVTMPGLHDLLPTYPCVAEGADIRALSPVDVADLGGDKDLAVRSEAFHEGLRGRTLPGHRAVVGISQPTMQSLTLRQGVVTAYEHCYRYHRDGTLLTDGGTPRRFDVAGDGTVHKESASLTRGAVPFALQHGTLAKGEAAMEAVTSFLAEDEHLGPTQAAAGMGLTVPDFVTPGADWTLRVHGADSPAGLECTVEEVGTGSAVPVRAALYADEDELAARVSVPASGLYRVTLDSGDRTPLTQLVLAGPDDLVAD
;
A
#
# COMPACT_ATOMS: atom_id res chain seq x y z
N MET A 1 16.73 16.14 -11.09
CA MET A 1 17.00 14.83 -10.47
C MET A 1 17.19 15.03 -8.98
N ALA A 2 16.65 14.15 -8.15
CA ALA A 2 16.88 14.19 -6.71
C ALA A 2 18.37 13.95 -6.40
N ALA A 3 18.92 14.69 -5.45
CA ALA A 3 20.30 14.47 -4.99
C ALA A 3 20.38 13.11 -4.29
N PRO A 4 21.33 12.21 -4.64
CA PRO A 4 21.44 10.90 -4.00
C PRO A 4 21.55 10.98 -2.47
N GLU A 5 22.14 12.04 -1.95
CA GLU A 5 22.32 12.31 -0.52
C GLU A 5 21.01 12.61 0.22
N ALA A 6 19.90 12.85 -0.50
CA ALA A 6 18.56 13.02 0.05
C ALA A 6 17.86 11.68 0.37
N VAL A 7 18.49 10.56 0.02
CA VAL A 7 17.98 9.21 0.27
C VAL A 7 18.94 8.48 1.20
N LEU A 8 18.40 7.85 2.24
CA LEU A 8 19.13 6.96 3.12
C LEU A 8 18.46 5.59 3.15
N GLU A 9 19.20 4.57 2.73
CA GLU A 9 18.82 3.19 3.00
C GLU A 9 19.20 2.82 4.44
N PHE A 10 18.27 2.17 5.15
CA PHE A 10 18.48 1.73 6.53
C PHE A 10 18.40 0.20 6.61
N PRO A 11 19.51 -0.52 6.37
CA PRO A 11 19.58 -1.94 6.66
C PRO A 11 19.64 -2.16 8.17
N TYR A 12 19.02 -3.23 8.66
CA TYR A 12 19.02 -3.55 10.08
C TYR A 12 19.05 -5.06 10.32
N ASP A 13 19.46 -5.45 11.52
CA ASP A 13 19.46 -6.84 11.94
C ASP A 13 18.04 -7.25 12.38
N TRP A 14 17.28 -7.85 11.46
CA TRP A 14 15.91 -8.30 11.68
C TRP A 14 15.77 -9.38 12.76
N ARG A 15 16.87 -9.96 13.25
CA ARG A 15 16.85 -10.92 14.35
C ARG A 15 16.62 -10.24 15.70
N LEU A 16 17.06 -8.99 15.83
CA LEU A 16 16.85 -8.17 17.02
C LEU A 16 15.39 -7.69 17.10
N SER A 17 14.96 -7.34 18.31
CA SER A 17 13.61 -6.80 18.55
C SER A 17 13.36 -5.55 17.71
N VAL A 18 12.12 -5.36 17.26
CA VAL A 18 11.64 -4.15 16.60
C VAL A 18 12.00 -2.91 17.42
N ALA A 19 11.76 -2.91 18.72
CA ALA A 19 12.09 -1.79 19.60
C ALA A 19 13.58 -1.40 19.58
N THR A 20 14.48 -2.37 19.45
CA THR A 20 15.92 -2.10 19.34
C THR A 20 16.28 -1.47 18.00
N ASN A 21 15.81 -2.06 16.90
CA ASN A 21 16.05 -1.49 15.57
C ASN A 21 15.36 -0.13 15.37
N ALA A 22 14.21 0.10 16.01
CA ALA A 22 13.51 1.39 16.00
C ALA A 22 14.34 2.51 16.63
N ARG A 23 15.11 2.23 17.71
CA ARG A 23 16.04 3.21 18.29
C ARG A 23 17.16 3.56 17.33
N PHE A 24 17.72 2.58 16.64
CA PHE A 24 18.73 2.80 15.61
C PHE A 24 18.17 3.58 14.41
N LEU A 25 16.94 3.27 13.98
CA LEU A 25 16.25 4.00 12.93
C LEU A 25 16.03 5.46 13.31
N ALA A 26 15.56 5.72 14.54
CA ALA A 26 15.32 7.08 15.02
C ALA A 26 16.60 7.93 14.99
N GLN A 27 17.70 7.36 15.51
CA GLN A 27 19.01 8.02 15.47
C GLN A 27 19.48 8.29 14.03
N ALA A 28 19.46 7.27 13.17
CA ALA A 28 19.89 7.40 11.79
C ALA A 28 19.04 8.41 11.00
N ALA A 29 17.73 8.45 11.24
CA ALA A 29 16.81 9.39 10.62
C ALA A 29 17.09 10.84 11.05
N ARG A 30 17.34 11.07 12.35
CA ARG A 30 17.72 12.38 12.88
C ARG A 30 19.01 12.89 12.25
N GLU A 31 20.06 12.07 12.30
CA GLU A 31 21.37 12.39 11.71
C GLU A 31 21.28 12.65 10.20
N HIS A 32 20.43 11.88 9.50
CA HIS A 32 20.18 12.06 8.08
C HIS A 32 19.50 13.40 7.78
N LEU A 33 18.43 13.73 8.51
CA LEU A 33 17.70 14.98 8.33
C LEU A 33 18.60 16.19 8.56
N GLU A 34 19.37 16.19 9.66
CA GLU A 34 20.30 17.27 9.99
C GLU A 34 21.41 17.42 8.95
N ARG A 35 21.93 16.30 8.42
CA ARG A 35 22.92 16.32 7.34
C ARG A 35 22.32 16.86 6.05
N TRP A 36 21.11 16.44 5.71
CA TRP A 36 20.42 16.90 4.51
C TRP A 36 20.09 18.40 4.56
N ARG A 37 19.56 18.90 5.68
CA ARG A 37 19.25 20.34 5.86
C ARG A 37 20.48 21.25 5.77
N ARG A 38 21.69 20.72 6.04
CA ARG A 38 22.97 21.45 5.87
C ARG A 38 23.57 21.32 4.48
N HIS A 39 23.02 20.46 3.62
CA HIS A 39 23.58 20.18 2.31
C HIS A 39 23.24 21.30 1.30
N PRO A 40 24.18 21.78 0.46
CA PRO A 40 23.89 22.84 -0.50
C PRO A 40 22.75 22.51 -1.47
N ALA A 41 22.61 21.23 -1.87
CA ALA A 41 21.52 20.79 -2.74
C ALA A 41 20.13 20.92 -2.08
N HIS A 42 20.05 20.87 -0.75
CA HIS A 42 18.81 21.13 -0.03
C HIS A 42 18.43 22.61 -0.13
N THR A 43 19.36 23.55 0.05
CA THR A 43 19.11 24.98 -0.17
C THR A 43 18.63 25.25 -1.59
N ALA A 44 19.22 24.60 -2.59
CA ALA A 44 18.75 24.70 -3.98
C ALA A 44 17.34 24.14 -4.15
N ALA A 45 17.04 22.97 -3.56
CA ALA A 45 15.72 22.34 -3.63
C ALA A 45 14.64 23.19 -2.95
N ARG A 46 14.94 23.84 -1.82
CA ARG A 46 14.01 24.74 -1.10
C ARG A 46 13.52 25.89 -1.98
N ARG A 47 14.40 26.49 -2.77
CA ARG A 47 14.04 27.60 -3.68
C ARG A 47 13.08 27.19 -4.80
N HIS A 48 12.91 25.90 -5.05
CA HIS A 48 11.95 25.37 -6.02
C HIS A 48 10.60 25.01 -5.37
N ARG A 49 10.44 25.18 -4.06
CA ARG A 49 9.18 24.97 -3.33
C ARG A 49 8.47 26.30 -3.12
N VAL A 50 7.15 26.28 -3.20
CA VAL A 50 6.32 27.50 -3.11
C VAL A 50 6.45 28.20 -1.75
N ASP A 51 6.58 27.42 -0.69
CA ASP A 51 6.69 27.91 0.70
C ASP A 51 8.14 27.97 1.21
N GLU A 52 9.12 27.64 0.35
CA GLU A 52 10.53 27.47 0.68
C GLU A 52 10.79 26.70 1.99
N ARG A 53 9.92 25.78 2.41
CA ARG A 53 10.03 25.16 3.74
C ARG A 53 11.26 24.27 3.91
N GLU A 54 11.64 24.04 5.16
CA GLU A 54 12.70 23.08 5.50
C GLU A 54 12.35 21.64 5.08
N GLY A 55 13.39 20.85 4.82
CA GLY A 55 13.22 19.44 4.46
C GLY A 55 12.61 18.68 5.64
N ARG A 56 11.71 17.73 5.38
CA ARG A 56 11.13 16.84 6.39
C ARG A 56 11.33 15.38 5.94
N LEU A 57 11.35 14.46 6.89
CA LEU A 57 11.54 13.04 6.64
C LEU A 57 10.33 12.45 5.92
N VAL A 58 10.60 11.48 5.06
CA VAL A 58 9.58 10.60 4.49
C VAL A 58 10.08 9.18 4.66
N PHE A 59 9.28 8.32 5.29
CA PHE A 59 9.63 6.91 5.45
C PHE A 59 8.90 6.09 4.39
N VAL A 60 9.65 5.25 3.68
CA VAL A 60 9.11 4.17 2.85
C VAL A 60 9.58 2.87 3.47
N ALA A 61 8.65 2.10 4.03
CA ALA A 61 8.98 0.95 4.86
C ALA A 61 8.27 -0.31 4.37
N HIS A 62 9.01 -1.41 4.22
CA HIS A 62 8.46 -2.70 3.80
C HIS A 62 8.38 -3.68 4.97
N SER A 63 7.29 -4.45 5.03
CA SER A 63 7.10 -5.53 5.99
C SER A 63 7.35 -5.05 7.43
N MET A 64 8.18 -5.76 8.20
CA MET A 64 8.56 -5.41 9.57
C MET A 64 9.13 -3.99 9.70
N GLY A 65 9.71 -3.42 8.64
CA GLY A 65 10.22 -2.05 8.66
C GLY A 65 9.15 -1.02 9.05
N GLY A 66 7.88 -1.24 8.71
CA GLY A 66 6.80 -0.34 9.12
C GLY A 66 6.51 -0.37 10.62
N LEU A 67 6.72 -1.52 11.29
CA LEU A 67 6.65 -1.62 12.76
C LEU A 67 7.82 -0.87 13.41
N LEU A 68 9.01 -0.94 12.83
CA LEU A 68 10.17 -0.16 13.28
C LEU A 68 9.87 1.34 13.18
N THR A 69 9.31 1.80 12.06
CA THR A 69 8.94 3.21 11.86
C THR A 69 7.87 3.64 12.86
N LEU A 70 6.83 2.82 13.07
CA LEU A 70 5.80 3.11 14.07
C LEU A 70 6.40 3.26 15.47
N ALA A 71 7.25 2.32 15.88
CA ALA A 71 7.94 2.38 17.17
C ALA A 71 8.88 3.60 17.26
N ALA A 72 9.67 3.88 16.22
CA ALA A 72 10.62 5.00 16.20
C ALA A 72 9.91 6.35 16.36
N LEU A 73 8.74 6.52 15.74
CA LEU A 73 7.97 7.77 15.79
C LEU A 73 7.04 7.88 16.99
N SER A 74 6.67 6.76 17.63
CA SER A 74 5.69 6.76 18.73
C SER A 74 6.30 6.62 20.11
N THR A 75 7.34 5.79 20.23
CA THR A 75 7.97 5.40 21.51
C THR A 75 9.49 5.48 21.45
N GLY A 76 10.03 6.04 20.36
CA GLY A 76 11.45 6.27 20.19
C GLY A 76 12.00 7.27 21.21
N PRO A 77 13.33 7.31 21.39
CA PRO A 77 13.98 8.23 22.32
C PRO A 77 13.86 9.70 21.89
N ASP A 78 13.48 9.93 20.63
CA ASP A 78 13.34 11.24 20.02
C ASP A 78 11.86 11.58 19.85
N GLY A 79 11.30 12.32 20.81
CA GLY A 79 9.88 12.69 20.82
C GLY A 79 9.47 13.67 19.71
N ASP A 80 10.44 14.33 19.06
CA ASP A 80 10.18 15.34 18.03
C ASP A 80 10.28 14.78 16.60
N LEU A 81 10.77 13.55 16.44
CA LEU A 81 10.96 12.94 15.12
C LEU A 81 9.65 12.83 14.32
N ALA A 82 8.52 12.61 15.00
CA ALA A 82 7.19 12.63 14.39
C ALA A 82 6.84 14.00 13.80
N GLY A 83 7.19 15.09 14.48
CA GLY A 83 7.00 16.46 14.00
C GLY A 83 7.86 16.78 12.76
N ASP A 84 9.05 16.19 12.69
CA ASP A 84 9.94 16.30 11.53
C ASP A 84 9.61 15.33 10.38
N THR A 85 8.57 14.50 10.52
CA THR A 85 8.15 13.53 9.50
C THR A 85 6.95 14.05 8.72
N ARG A 86 7.12 14.25 7.40
CA ARG A 86 6.04 14.63 6.48
C ARG A 86 5.04 13.49 6.32
N GLY A 87 5.53 12.28 6.12
CA GLY A 87 4.67 11.14 5.81
C GLY A 87 5.37 9.81 5.91
N VAL A 88 4.56 8.76 6.06
CA VAL A 88 5.02 7.37 6.09
C VAL A 88 4.22 6.55 5.08
N LEU A 89 4.90 5.84 4.19
CA LEU A 89 4.30 4.83 3.33
C LEU A 89 4.79 3.45 3.75
N THR A 90 3.85 2.54 4.02
CA THR A 90 4.17 1.16 4.40
C THR A 90 3.72 0.18 3.33
N LEU A 91 4.54 -0.82 3.05
CA LEU A 91 4.29 -1.87 2.05
C LEU A 91 4.12 -3.21 2.79
N GLY A 92 2.89 -3.69 2.96
CA GLY A 92 2.59 -4.99 3.57
C GLY A 92 3.06 -5.16 5.02
N THR A 93 3.03 -4.09 5.82
CA THR A 93 3.52 -4.14 7.21
C THR A 93 2.56 -4.89 8.13
N PRO A 94 2.99 -5.95 8.85
CA PRO A 94 2.13 -6.69 9.77
C PRO A 94 1.95 -5.94 11.10
N PHE A 95 1.14 -4.87 11.13
CA PHE A 95 0.94 -4.07 12.34
C PHE A 95 0.37 -4.86 13.51
N GLN A 96 -0.43 -5.90 13.23
CA GLN A 96 -1.00 -6.80 14.25
C GLN A 96 -0.32 -8.18 14.22
N GLY A 97 0.84 -8.30 13.57
CA GLY A 97 1.55 -9.56 13.38
C GLY A 97 0.94 -10.46 12.30
N ALA A 98 1.48 -11.67 12.16
CA ALA A 98 1.07 -12.64 11.14
C ALA A 98 1.17 -14.09 11.67
N VAL A 99 0.18 -14.92 11.33
CA VAL A 99 0.19 -16.37 11.66
C VAL A 99 1.42 -17.08 11.08
N ALA A 100 1.98 -16.58 9.99
CA ALA A 100 3.23 -17.09 9.42
C ALA A 100 4.38 -17.15 10.45
N ALA A 101 4.48 -16.19 11.38
CA ALA A 101 5.51 -16.19 12.42
C ALA A 101 5.36 -17.40 13.38
N ALA A 102 4.13 -17.72 13.77
CA ALA A 102 3.85 -18.89 14.61
C ALA A 102 4.19 -20.21 13.89
N VAL A 103 3.90 -20.29 12.58
CA VAL A 103 4.25 -21.46 11.75
C VAL A 103 5.77 -21.63 11.62
N ILE A 104 6.52 -20.53 11.48
CA ILE A 104 7.99 -20.55 11.45
C ILE A 104 8.55 -21.08 12.77
N LEU A 105 8.05 -20.60 13.92
CA LEU A 105 8.49 -21.08 15.24
C LEU A 105 8.15 -22.56 15.46
N ASN A 106 6.97 -23.00 15.02
CA ASN A 106 6.54 -24.38 15.22
C ASN A 106 7.27 -25.39 14.31
N THR A 107 7.43 -25.04 13.02
CA THR A 107 7.86 -26.01 11.99
C THR A 107 9.24 -25.72 11.39
N GLY A 108 9.78 -24.52 11.56
CA GLY A 108 10.96 -24.04 10.84
C GLY A 108 10.74 -23.94 9.32
N ARG A 109 9.49 -23.73 8.86
CA ARG A 109 9.13 -23.51 7.45
C ARG A 109 8.53 -22.11 7.26
N GLY A 110 8.66 -21.56 6.06
CA GLY A 110 8.04 -20.28 5.68
C GLY A 110 8.90 -19.04 5.94
N ALA A 111 10.14 -19.19 6.42
CA ALA A 111 11.06 -18.06 6.49
C ALA A 111 11.55 -17.70 5.07
N PRO A 112 11.85 -16.41 4.81
CA PRO A 112 12.37 -15.96 3.52
C PRO A 112 13.82 -16.43 3.23
N VAL A 113 14.45 -17.16 4.17
CA VAL A 113 15.85 -17.59 4.08
C VAL A 113 15.92 -19.11 3.82
N PRO A 114 16.69 -19.59 2.83
CA PRO A 114 16.80 -21.00 2.48
C PRO A 114 17.72 -21.76 3.47
N LEU A 115 17.27 -21.93 4.71
CA LEU A 115 17.98 -22.68 5.75
C LEU A 115 17.36 -24.07 5.98
N PRO A 116 18.17 -25.09 6.34
CA PRO A 116 17.63 -26.38 6.77
C PRO A 116 16.69 -26.21 7.96
N ARG A 117 15.50 -26.84 7.90
CA ARG A 117 14.37 -26.63 8.83
C ARG A 117 14.77 -26.65 10.31
N GLY A 118 15.58 -27.63 10.73
CA GLY A 118 16.03 -27.75 12.11
C GLY A 118 16.88 -26.57 12.59
N ARG A 119 17.81 -26.09 11.74
CA ARG A 119 18.64 -24.91 12.06
C ARG A 119 17.81 -23.63 12.05
N LEU A 120 16.89 -23.49 11.10
CA LEU A 120 15.99 -22.35 11.03
C LEU A 120 15.11 -22.26 12.27
N ARG A 121 14.55 -23.39 12.74
CA ARG A 121 13.76 -23.44 13.97
C ARG A 121 14.59 -23.06 15.20
N SER A 122 15.76 -23.69 15.39
CA SER A 122 16.63 -23.37 16.53
C SER A 122 17.04 -21.90 16.58
N LEU A 123 17.27 -21.29 15.40
CA LEU A 123 17.56 -19.87 15.30
C LEU A 123 16.33 -19.00 15.59
N ALA A 124 15.19 -19.32 14.98
CA ALA A 124 13.92 -18.59 15.09
C ALA A 124 13.48 -18.41 16.56
N VAL A 125 13.63 -19.44 17.39
CA VAL A 125 13.27 -19.40 18.82
C VAL A 125 14.09 -18.38 19.61
N THR A 126 15.30 -18.07 19.15
CA THR A 126 16.19 -17.09 19.83
C THR A 126 16.07 -15.66 19.29
N MET A 127 15.17 -15.41 18.34
CA MET A 127 15.07 -14.11 17.64
C MET A 127 13.91 -13.28 18.19
N PRO A 128 14.17 -12.23 18.98
CA PRO A 128 13.12 -11.31 19.41
C PRO A 128 12.33 -10.71 18.24
N GLY A 129 12.99 -10.37 17.13
CA GLY A 129 12.31 -9.78 15.97
C GLY A 129 11.24 -10.70 15.36
N LEU A 130 11.41 -12.03 15.44
CA LEU A 130 10.38 -12.97 15.00
C LEU A 130 9.21 -13.05 16.00
N HIS A 131 9.49 -12.93 17.29
CA HIS A 131 8.43 -12.90 18.32
C HIS A 131 7.61 -11.61 18.23
N ASP A 132 8.23 -10.49 17.83
CA ASP A 132 7.55 -9.22 17.57
C ASP A 132 6.62 -9.28 16.34
N LEU A 133 6.70 -10.34 15.52
CA LEU A 133 5.81 -10.57 14.37
C LEU A 133 4.65 -11.53 14.68
N LEU A 134 4.57 -12.06 15.90
CA LEU A 134 3.47 -12.93 16.32
C LEU A 134 2.13 -12.18 16.27
N PRO A 135 1.02 -12.87 15.93
CA PRO A 135 -0.28 -12.23 15.83
C PRO A 135 -0.76 -11.73 17.20
N THR A 136 -1.19 -10.48 17.27
CA THR A 136 -1.73 -9.83 18.48
C THR A 136 -3.25 -9.69 18.46
N TYR A 137 -3.90 -10.32 17.48
CA TYR A 137 -5.35 -10.34 17.30
C TYR A 137 -5.91 -11.73 17.61
N PRO A 138 -7.23 -11.85 17.91
CA PRO A 138 -7.84 -13.15 18.12
C PRO A 138 -7.72 -14.05 16.88
N CYS A 139 -6.90 -15.09 16.97
CA CYS A 139 -6.56 -15.95 15.85
C CYS A 139 -6.43 -17.43 16.23
N VAL A 140 -6.48 -17.77 17.53
CA VAL A 140 -6.41 -19.15 18.03
C VAL A 140 -7.83 -19.66 18.17
N ALA A 141 -8.20 -20.65 17.35
CA ALA A 141 -9.51 -21.27 17.39
C ALA A 141 -9.55 -22.47 18.34
N GLU A 142 -10.45 -22.42 19.33
CA GLU A 142 -10.65 -23.46 20.35
C GLU A 142 -12.13 -23.83 20.42
N GLY A 143 -12.55 -24.73 19.53
CA GLY A 143 -13.95 -25.13 19.42
C GLY A 143 -14.82 -23.95 18.99
N ALA A 144 -15.62 -23.42 19.92
CA ALA A 144 -16.53 -22.30 19.68
C ALA A 144 -15.92 -20.94 20.08
N ASP A 145 -14.75 -20.91 20.71
CA ASP A 145 -14.08 -19.68 21.15
C ASP A 145 -12.90 -19.32 20.24
N ILE A 146 -12.65 -18.02 20.09
CA ILE A 146 -11.54 -17.46 19.33
C ILE A 146 -10.81 -16.46 20.22
N ARG A 147 -9.54 -16.74 20.53
CA ARG A 147 -8.72 -15.92 21.43
C ARG A 147 -7.39 -15.52 20.80
N ALA A 148 -6.74 -14.53 21.41
CA ALA A 148 -5.38 -14.15 21.04
C ALA A 148 -4.37 -15.22 21.49
N LEU A 149 -3.21 -15.25 20.84
CA LEU A 149 -2.10 -16.11 21.21
C LEU A 149 -1.47 -15.59 22.50
N SER A 150 -1.39 -16.42 23.54
CA SER A 150 -0.75 -16.06 24.81
C SER A 150 0.73 -16.44 24.83
N PRO A 151 1.55 -15.87 25.73
CA PRO A 151 2.94 -16.31 25.91
C PRO A 151 3.09 -17.80 26.25
N VAL A 152 2.09 -18.41 26.89
CA VAL A 152 2.08 -19.86 27.17
C VAL A 152 1.90 -20.65 25.88
N ASP A 153 1.00 -20.23 25.00
CA ASP A 153 0.83 -20.87 23.68
C ASP A 153 2.09 -20.76 22.84
N VAL A 154 2.79 -19.63 22.93
CA VAL A 154 4.06 -19.43 22.23
C VAL A 154 5.11 -20.43 22.72
N ALA A 155 5.19 -20.68 24.02
CA ALA A 155 6.06 -21.72 24.58
C ALA A 155 5.64 -23.12 24.07
N ASP A 156 4.35 -23.42 24.08
CA ASP A 156 3.80 -24.72 23.69
C ASP A 156 4.04 -25.04 22.20
N LEU A 157 3.95 -24.03 21.32
CA LEU A 157 4.30 -24.20 19.89
C LEU A 157 5.83 -24.22 19.65
N GLY A 158 6.63 -24.03 20.69
CA GLY A 158 8.09 -24.15 20.66
C GLY A 158 8.86 -22.85 20.50
N GLY A 159 8.23 -21.69 20.72
CA GLY A 159 8.87 -20.39 20.87
C GLY A 159 9.37 -20.12 22.29
N ASP A 160 9.92 -18.93 22.50
CA ASP A 160 10.43 -18.49 23.81
C ASP A 160 9.38 -17.64 24.54
N LYS A 161 9.00 -18.08 25.74
CA LYS A 161 7.96 -17.43 26.55
C LYS A 161 8.33 -16.00 26.95
N ASP A 162 9.59 -15.77 27.31
CA ASP A 162 10.03 -14.46 27.80
C ASP A 162 10.17 -13.46 26.65
N LEU A 163 10.49 -13.93 25.44
CA LEU A 163 10.39 -13.13 24.23
C LEU A 163 8.93 -12.81 23.88
N ALA A 164 8.01 -13.78 24.05
CA ALA A 164 6.59 -13.55 23.83
C ALA A 164 6.00 -12.51 24.78
N VAL A 165 6.32 -12.56 26.08
CA VAL A 165 5.89 -11.54 27.07
C VAL A 165 6.42 -10.15 26.69
N ARG A 166 7.68 -10.06 26.24
CA ARG A 166 8.26 -8.78 25.82
C ARG A 166 7.61 -8.24 24.54
N SER A 167 7.31 -9.12 23.58
CA SER A 167 6.60 -8.77 22.34
C SER A 167 5.19 -8.26 22.65
N GLU A 168 4.45 -8.94 23.54
CA GLU A 168 3.13 -8.51 23.99
C GLU A 168 3.20 -7.10 24.60
N ALA A 169 4.08 -6.87 25.58
CA ALA A 169 4.27 -5.54 26.18
C ALA A 169 4.68 -4.46 25.17
N PHE A 170 5.47 -4.82 24.16
CA PHE A 170 5.84 -3.91 23.07
C PHE A 170 4.62 -3.49 22.24
N HIS A 171 3.80 -4.45 21.80
CA HIS A 171 2.59 -4.17 21.01
C HIS A 171 1.52 -3.44 21.81
N GLU A 172 1.37 -3.74 23.10
CA GLU A 172 0.55 -2.96 24.03
C GLU A 172 0.93 -1.48 24.01
N GLY A 173 2.23 -1.17 24.03
CA GLY A 173 2.75 0.21 23.97
C GLY A 173 2.49 0.93 22.64
N LEU A 174 2.33 0.17 21.55
CA LEU A 174 2.01 0.70 20.22
C LEU A 174 0.51 0.79 19.94
N ARG A 175 -0.35 0.22 20.80
CA ARG A 175 -1.79 0.22 20.56
C ARG A 175 -2.33 1.64 20.45
N GLY A 176 -3.11 1.88 19.40
CA GLY A 176 -3.77 3.17 19.15
C GLY A 176 -2.82 4.28 18.67
N ARG A 177 -1.53 3.98 18.47
CA ARG A 177 -0.58 4.92 17.87
C ARG A 177 -0.85 5.04 16.37
N THR A 178 -0.55 6.22 15.84
CA THR A 178 -0.74 6.56 14.43
C THR A 178 0.59 7.01 13.82
N LEU A 179 0.66 6.96 12.49
CA LEU A 179 1.81 7.43 11.71
C LEU A 179 1.44 8.75 11.02
N PRO A 180 2.33 9.77 11.02
CA PRO A 180 2.10 11.01 10.27
C PRO A 180 1.90 10.73 8.78
N GLY A 181 0.84 11.30 8.18
CA GLY A 181 0.56 11.18 6.74
C GLY A 181 0.55 9.75 6.21
N HIS A 182 0.09 8.78 7.02
CA HIS A 182 0.26 7.36 6.72
C HIS A 182 -0.50 6.91 5.47
N ARG A 183 0.22 6.27 4.55
CA ARG A 183 -0.37 5.54 3.42
C ARG A 183 0.01 4.06 3.49
N ALA A 184 -0.97 3.21 3.75
CA ALA A 184 -0.76 1.76 3.76
C ALA A 184 -0.98 1.20 2.35
N VAL A 185 0.06 0.64 1.74
CA VAL A 185 -0.04 -0.20 0.54
C VAL A 185 -0.15 -1.65 1.01
N VAL A 186 -1.26 -2.30 0.67
CA VAL A 186 -1.64 -3.60 1.22
C VAL A 186 -1.82 -4.60 0.08
N GLY A 187 -1.16 -5.76 0.20
CA GLY A 187 -1.41 -6.86 -0.72
C GLY A 187 -2.76 -7.54 -0.43
N ILE A 188 -3.49 -7.90 -1.49
CA ILE A 188 -4.81 -8.50 -1.40
C ILE A 188 -4.94 -9.71 -2.33
N SER A 189 -6.02 -10.47 -2.10
CA SER A 189 -6.46 -11.58 -2.96
C SER A 189 -5.49 -12.76 -3.04
N GLN A 190 -4.44 -12.78 -2.22
CA GLN A 190 -3.55 -13.93 -2.11
C GLN A 190 -3.98 -14.83 -0.94
N PRO A 191 -4.02 -16.16 -1.11
CA PRO A 191 -4.22 -17.11 -0.02
C PRO A 191 -3.23 -16.83 1.11
N THR A 192 -3.72 -16.54 2.30
CA THR A 192 -2.90 -16.05 3.41
C THR A 192 -3.37 -16.67 4.71
N MET A 193 -2.45 -17.20 5.52
CA MET A 193 -2.79 -17.74 6.84
C MET A 193 -3.27 -16.63 7.78
N GLN A 194 -4.47 -16.77 8.34
CA GLN A 194 -5.12 -15.74 9.16
C GLN A 194 -5.50 -16.24 10.56
N SER A 195 -5.75 -17.54 10.72
CA SER A 195 -5.99 -18.17 12.03
C SER A 195 -5.24 -19.48 12.18
N LEU A 196 -5.24 -20.03 13.40
CA LEU A 196 -4.61 -21.31 13.71
C LEU A 196 -5.37 -22.08 14.78
N THR A 197 -5.16 -23.39 14.85
CA THR A 197 -5.41 -24.19 16.05
C THR A 197 -4.08 -24.63 16.63
N LEU A 198 -4.01 -24.74 17.96
CA LEU A 198 -2.87 -25.27 18.69
C LEU A 198 -3.32 -26.51 19.46
N ARG A 199 -2.78 -27.68 19.12
CA ARG A 199 -3.10 -28.95 19.81
C ARG A 199 -1.81 -29.68 20.14
N GLN A 200 -1.56 -29.90 21.44
CA GLN A 200 -0.37 -30.61 21.91
C GLN A 200 0.93 -30.05 21.31
N GLY A 201 1.03 -28.71 21.25
CA GLY A 201 2.19 -28.02 20.67
C GLY A 201 2.27 -28.04 19.15
N VAL A 202 1.27 -28.56 18.43
CA VAL A 202 1.22 -28.56 16.96
C VAL A 202 0.31 -27.44 16.45
N VAL A 203 0.85 -26.57 15.60
CA VAL A 203 0.11 -25.50 14.93
C VAL A 203 -0.48 -26.03 13.62
N THR A 204 -1.80 -25.90 13.46
CA THR A 204 -2.46 -26.01 12.16
C THR A 204 -2.98 -24.63 11.76
N ALA A 205 -2.38 -24.02 10.74
CA ALA A 205 -2.79 -22.71 10.24
C ALA A 205 -3.92 -22.83 9.20
N TYR A 206 -4.75 -21.79 9.11
CA TYR A 206 -5.87 -21.72 8.18
C TYR A 206 -5.92 -20.36 7.48
N GLU A 207 -6.45 -20.38 6.26
CA GLU A 207 -6.57 -19.20 5.40
C GLU A 207 -7.88 -18.42 5.61
N HIS A 208 -8.55 -18.65 6.74
CA HIS A 208 -9.74 -17.90 7.15
C HIS A 208 -9.52 -17.21 8.49
N CYS A 209 -10.23 -16.10 8.72
CA CYS A 209 -10.30 -15.40 9.99
C CYS A 209 -11.72 -15.43 10.57
N TYR A 210 -11.88 -14.75 11.71
CA TYR A 210 -13.14 -14.61 12.44
C TYR A 210 -13.41 -13.13 12.69
N ARG A 211 -14.69 -12.76 12.78
CA ARG A 211 -15.11 -11.37 12.96
C ARG A 211 -16.01 -11.24 14.17
N TYR A 212 -16.02 -10.03 14.72
CA TYR A 212 -16.84 -9.65 15.86
C TYR A 212 -17.83 -8.57 15.45
N HIS A 213 -19.01 -8.60 16.08
CA HIS A 213 -19.96 -7.51 16.05
C HIS A 213 -19.37 -6.28 16.76
N ARG A 214 -20.01 -5.12 16.59
CA ARG A 214 -19.54 -3.87 17.22
C ARG A 214 -19.56 -3.90 18.74
N ASP A 215 -20.39 -4.76 19.33
CA ASP A 215 -20.48 -5.00 20.77
C ASP A 215 -19.42 -5.99 21.31
N GLY A 216 -18.52 -6.47 20.44
CA GLY A 216 -17.47 -7.42 20.79
C GLY A 216 -17.91 -8.88 20.81
N THR A 217 -19.16 -9.19 20.43
CA THR A 217 -19.62 -10.59 20.33
C THR A 217 -19.13 -11.24 19.03
N LEU A 218 -18.70 -12.49 19.10
CA LEU A 218 -18.21 -13.25 17.94
C LEU A 218 -19.35 -13.52 16.95
N LEU A 219 -19.12 -13.30 15.65
CA LEU A 219 -20.07 -13.72 14.63
C LEU A 219 -20.12 -15.25 14.56
N THR A 220 -21.30 -15.82 14.80
CA THR A 220 -21.53 -17.26 14.74
C THR A 220 -22.66 -17.61 13.78
N ASP A 221 -22.65 -18.86 13.31
CA ASP A 221 -23.74 -19.51 12.60
C ASP A 221 -24.18 -20.73 13.43
N GLY A 222 -25.36 -20.64 14.05
CA GLY A 222 -25.87 -21.68 14.97
C GLY A 222 -24.92 -22.01 16.13
N GLY A 223 -24.20 -21.02 16.66
CA GLY A 223 -23.21 -21.21 17.74
C GLY A 223 -21.81 -21.65 17.28
N THR A 224 -21.60 -21.87 15.97
CA THR A 224 -20.28 -22.14 15.40
C THR A 224 -19.64 -20.84 14.89
N PRO A 225 -18.38 -20.53 15.22
CA PRO A 225 -17.69 -19.34 14.70
C PRO A 225 -17.72 -19.27 13.18
N ARG A 226 -18.26 -18.17 12.66
CA ARG A 226 -18.34 -17.94 11.21
C ARG A 226 -16.95 -17.62 10.68
N ARG A 227 -16.55 -18.32 9.61
CA ARG A 227 -15.26 -18.16 8.94
C ARG A 227 -15.35 -17.16 7.79
N PHE A 228 -14.34 -16.32 7.65
CA PHE A 228 -14.23 -15.35 6.58
C PHE A 228 -12.89 -15.50 5.87
N ASP A 229 -12.91 -15.51 4.53
CA ASP A 229 -11.68 -15.39 3.76
C ASP A 229 -11.48 -13.93 3.37
N VAL A 230 -10.61 -13.24 4.09
CA VAL A 230 -10.23 -11.85 3.81
C VAL A 230 -9.00 -11.77 2.90
N ALA A 231 -8.32 -12.90 2.66
CA ALA A 231 -7.03 -12.98 2.00
C ALA A 231 -5.97 -12.01 2.59
N GLY A 232 -4.89 -11.81 1.82
CA GLY A 232 -3.80 -10.91 2.13
C GLY A 232 -2.79 -10.90 1.00
N ASP A 233 -1.52 -10.78 1.36
CA ASP A 233 -0.40 -10.76 0.42
C ASP A 233 0.38 -12.09 0.36
N GLY A 234 -0.16 -13.16 0.93
CA GLY A 234 0.49 -14.47 1.04
C GLY A 234 1.29 -14.65 2.32
N THR A 235 1.55 -13.58 3.08
CA THR A 235 2.25 -13.61 4.38
C THR A 235 1.47 -12.87 5.46
N VAL A 236 1.06 -11.64 5.17
CA VAL A 236 0.34 -10.72 6.06
C VAL A 236 -1.11 -10.65 5.59
N HIS A 237 -2.02 -10.98 6.49
CA HIS A 237 -3.44 -10.87 6.18
C HIS A 237 -3.84 -9.39 6.11
N LYS A 238 -4.82 -9.05 5.26
CA LYS A 238 -5.16 -7.66 4.91
C LYS A 238 -5.44 -6.74 6.10
N GLU A 239 -6.19 -7.21 7.10
CA GLU A 239 -6.58 -6.40 8.28
C GLU A 239 -5.41 -6.11 9.23
N SER A 240 -4.37 -6.95 9.26
CA SER A 240 -3.11 -6.67 9.98
C SER A 240 -2.22 -5.68 9.22
N ALA A 241 -2.42 -5.55 7.90
CA ALA A 241 -1.55 -4.75 7.04
C ALA A 241 -1.76 -3.22 7.12
N SER A 242 -2.72 -2.75 7.92
CA SER A 242 -3.05 -1.33 8.04
C SER A 242 -3.45 -0.93 9.46
N LEU A 243 -3.03 0.27 9.87
CA LEU A 243 -3.47 0.91 11.12
C LEU A 243 -4.86 1.56 11.00
N THR A 244 -5.30 1.86 9.77
CA THR A 244 -6.59 2.51 9.50
C THR A 244 -7.35 1.78 8.41
N ARG A 245 -8.62 2.16 8.19
CA ARG A 245 -9.43 1.56 7.11
C ARG A 245 -9.03 2.03 5.70
N GLY A 246 -8.29 3.12 5.58
CA GLY A 246 -7.78 3.62 4.31
C GLY A 246 -6.48 2.91 3.93
N ALA A 247 -6.52 2.11 2.85
CA ALA A 247 -5.35 1.45 2.29
C ALA A 247 -5.43 1.48 0.77
N VAL A 248 -4.27 1.44 0.12
CA VAL A 248 -4.10 1.27 -1.32
C VAL A 248 -3.94 -0.23 -1.59
N PRO A 249 -4.98 -0.93 -2.07
CA PRO A 249 -4.91 -2.37 -2.27
C PRO A 249 -4.22 -2.70 -3.59
N PHE A 250 -3.29 -3.65 -3.56
CA PHE A 250 -2.74 -4.26 -4.77
C PHE A 250 -2.83 -5.77 -4.70
N ALA A 251 -3.19 -6.43 -5.81
CA ALA A 251 -3.20 -7.89 -5.89
C ALA A 251 -1.77 -8.46 -6.07
N LEU A 252 -0.87 -8.13 -5.14
CA LEU A 252 0.54 -8.51 -5.16
C LEU A 252 0.89 -9.38 -3.95
N GLN A 253 1.82 -10.30 -4.17
CA GLN A 253 2.46 -11.09 -3.11
C GLN A 253 3.40 -10.21 -2.26
N HIS A 254 3.64 -10.62 -1.01
CA HIS A 254 4.39 -9.86 0.01
C HIS A 254 5.76 -9.37 -0.47
N GLY A 255 6.54 -10.25 -1.10
CA GLY A 255 7.85 -9.91 -1.65
C GLY A 255 7.80 -9.05 -2.92
N THR A 256 6.67 -9.06 -3.64
CA THR A 256 6.47 -8.24 -4.84
C THR A 256 6.06 -6.82 -4.49
N LEU A 257 5.41 -6.58 -3.33
CA LEU A 257 5.10 -5.23 -2.85
C LEU A 257 6.33 -4.31 -2.75
N ALA A 258 7.52 -4.87 -2.53
CA ALA A 258 8.76 -4.09 -2.43
C ALA A 258 9.36 -3.66 -3.79
N LYS A 259 8.91 -4.24 -4.91
CA LYS A 259 9.58 -4.09 -6.22
C LYS A 259 8.63 -4.03 -7.43
N GLY A 260 7.35 -4.27 -7.23
CA GLY A 260 6.35 -4.28 -8.30
C GLY A 260 6.09 -2.87 -8.82
N GLU A 261 5.86 -2.76 -10.12
CA GLU A 261 5.69 -1.47 -10.81
C GLU A 261 4.57 -0.62 -10.20
N ALA A 262 3.39 -1.20 -9.97
CA ALA A 262 2.27 -0.50 -9.33
C ALA A 262 2.60 0.00 -7.90
N ALA A 263 3.40 -0.76 -7.13
CA ALA A 263 3.83 -0.32 -5.82
C ALA A 263 4.86 0.83 -5.92
N MET A 264 5.77 0.76 -6.90
CA MET A 264 6.73 1.82 -7.18
C MET A 264 6.07 3.10 -7.68
N GLU A 265 4.97 2.99 -8.44
CA GLU A 265 4.15 4.12 -8.84
C GLU A 265 3.51 4.80 -7.63
N ALA A 266 2.92 4.02 -6.71
CA ALA A 266 2.37 4.55 -5.46
C ALA A 266 3.44 5.25 -4.61
N VAL A 267 4.66 4.69 -4.53
CA VAL A 267 5.80 5.31 -3.85
C VAL A 267 6.20 6.61 -4.53
N THR A 268 6.33 6.61 -5.85
CA THR A 268 6.75 7.80 -6.62
C THR A 268 5.73 8.93 -6.49
N SER A 269 4.44 8.60 -6.62
CA SER A 269 3.34 9.54 -6.39
C SER A 269 3.41 10.14 -4.98
N PHE A 270 3.55 9.31 -3.94
CA PHE A 270 3.66 9.76 -2.55
C PHE A 270 4.88 10.64 -2.28
N LEU A 271 6.02 10.38 -2.93
CA LEU A 271 7.23 11.20 -2.81
C LEU A 271 7.10 12.55 -3.55
N ALA A 272 6.35 12.59 -4.65
CA ALA A 272 6.13 13.79 -5.45
C ALA A 272 5.08 14.74 -4.85
N GLU A 273 4.20 14.24 -3.99
CA GLU A 273 3.18 15.05 -3.30
C GLU A 273 3.78 16.27 -2.58
N ASP A 274 3.27 17.45 -2.92
CA ASP A 274 3.56 18.69 -2.21
C ASP A 274 2.35 19.16 -1.40
N GLU A 275 2.58 19.56 -0.16
CA GLU A 275 1.54 20.06 0.74
C GLU A 275 1.09 21.49 0.36
N HIS A 276 1.95 22.23 -0.35
CA HIS A 276 1.72 23.61 -0.75
C HIS A 276 1.83 23.76 -2.27
N LEU A 277 0.70 23.60 -2.96
CA LEU A 277 0.59 23.71 -4.42
C LEU A 277 0.60 25.16 -4.94
N GLY A 278 0.76 26.15 -4.06
CA GLY A 278 0.60 27.57 -4.38
C GLY A 278 -0.86 27.99 -4.59
N PRO A 279 -1.12 29.21 -5.10
CA PRO A 279 -2.47 29.57 -5.54
C PRO A 279 -2.92 28.57 -6.60
N THR A 280 -4.21 28.24 -6.63
CA THR A 280 -4.82 27.35 -7.64
C THR A 280 -4.67 27.93 -9.04
N GLN A 281 -3.47 27.81 -9.61
CA GLN A 281 -3.18 27.92 -11.03
C GLN A 281 -2.73 26.52 -11.44
N ALA A 282 -3.72 25.63 -11.50
CA ALA A 282 -3.52 24.21 -11.67
C ALA A 282 -3.02 23.93 -13.09
N ALA A 283 -1.78 23.45 -13.23
CA ALA A 283 -1.52 22.41 -14.20
C ALA A 283 -2.04 21.10 -13.58
N ALA A 284 -3.36 20.91 -13.64
CA ALA A 284 -3.98 19.64 -13.28
C ALA A 284 -3.47 18.56 -14.26
N GLY A 285 -3.32 17.32 -13.78
CA GLY A 285 -3.03 16.20 -14.69
C GLY A 285 -4.05 16.14 -15.83
N MET A 286 -3.61 15.67 -17.00
CA MET A 286 -4.48 15.61 -18.18
C MET A 286 -5.71 14.73 -17.94
N GLY A 287 -6.86 15.17 -18.42
CA GLY A 287 -8.13 14.44 -18.36
C GLY A 287 -8.80 14.36 -19.72
N LEU A 288 -9.68 13.37 -19.90
CA LEU A 288 -10.47 13.18 -21.11
C LEU A 288 -11.94 13.02 -20.72
N THR A 289 -12.83 13.75 -21.39
CA THR A 289 -14.28 13.61 -21.26
C THR A 289 -14.88 13.35 -22.63
N VAL A 290 -15.58 12.22 -22.75
CA VAL A 290 -16.36 11.86 -23.93
C VAL A 290 -17.80 11.55 -23.49
N PRO A 291 -18.80 11.72 -24.36
CA PRO A 291 -20.16 11.25 -24.07
C PRO A 291 -20.20 9.73 -23.96
N ASP A 292 -21.03 9.19 -23.05
CA ASP A 292 -21.21 7.74 -22.92
C ASP A 292 -21.94 7.14 -24.15
N PHE A 293 -22.78 7.94 -24.81
CA PHE A 293 -23.56 7.56 -25.98
C PHE A 293 -23.59 8.67 -27.02
N VAL A 294 -23.47 8.30 -28.30
CA VAL A 294 -23.53 9.23 -29.45
C VAL A 294 -24.33 8.64 -30.62
N THR A 295 -24.93 9.50 -31.42
CA THR A 295 -25.63 9.09 -32.64
C THR A 295 -24.63 8.95 -33.80
N PRO A 296 -24.59 7.82 -34.54
CA PRO A 296 -23.74 7.68 -35.72
C PRO A 296 -23.98 8.81 -36.73
N GLY A 297 -22.90 9.37 -37.28
CA GLY A 297 -22.93 10.47 -38.24
C GLY A 297 -23.23 11.86 -37.64
N ALA A 298 -23.61 11.95 -36.36
CA ALA A 298 -23.74 13.22 -35.67
C ALA A 298 -22.38 13.66 -35.10
N ASP A 299 -22.12 14.96 -35.15
CA ASP A 299 -20.96 15.55 -34.50
C ASP A 299 -21.18 15.60 -32.98
N TRP A 300 -20.18 15.14 -32.24
CA TRP A 300 -20.11 15.25 -30.79
C TRP A 300 -18.75 15.82 -30.38
N THR A 301 -18.70 16.33 -29.15
CA THR A 301 -17.50 17.01 -28.63
C THR A 301 -16.83 16.12 -27.59
N LEU A 302 -15.54 15.84 -27.79
CA LEU A 302 -14.66 15.38 -26.71
C LEU A 302 -13.91 16.57 -26.13
N ARG A 303 -13.69 16.55 -24.82
CA ARG A 303 -12.96 17.59 -24.08
C ARG A 303 -11.73 17.01 -23.42
N VAL A 304 -10.63 17.76 -23.48
CA VAL A 304 -9.35 17.42 -22.88
C VAL A 304 -9.04 18.50 -21.83
N HIS A 305 -8.86 18.02 -20.60
CA HIS A 305 -8.59 18.84 -19.42
C HIS A 305 -7.09 18.86 -19.12
N GLY A 306 -6.60 19.91 -18.48
CA GLY A 306 -5.21 19.98 -18.00
C GLY A 306 -4.15 20.18 -19.09
N ALA A 307 -4.54 20.69 -20.25
CA ALA A 307 -3.64 21.08 -21.33
C ALA A 307 -4.09 22.41 -21.96
N ASP A 308 -3.17 23.36 -22.12
CA ASP A 308 -3.45 24.69 -22.70
C ASP A 308 -3.11 24.75 -24.20
N SER A 309 -2.55 23.68 -24.76
CA SER A 309 -2.12 23.60 -26.16
C SER A 309 -2.23 22.19 -26.73
N PRO A 310 -2.70 22.04 -28.00
CA PRO A 310 -2.68 20.76 -28.72
C PRO A 310 -1.28 20.20 -29.03
N ALA A 311 -0.21 20.98 -28.82
CA ALA A 311 1.14 20.59 -29.21
C ALA A 311 1.63 19.36 -28.43
N GLY A 312 2.03 18.30 -29.15
CA GLY A 312 2.48 17.04 -28.54
C GLY A 312 1.36 16.08 -28.13
N LEU A 313 0.10 16.46 -28.35
CA LEU A 313 -1.06 15.61 -28.10
C LEU A 313 -1.53 14.93 -29.39
N GLU A 314 -1.81 13.63 -29.29
CA GLU A 314 -2.43 12.84 -30.35
C GLU A 314 -3.72 12.21 -29.81
N CYS A 315 -4.86 12.68 -30.31
CA CYS A 315 -6.16 12.13 -29.99
C CYS A 315 -6.67 11.31 -31.18
N THR A 316 -7.03 10.06 -30.96
CA THR A 316 -7.55 9.15 -31.98
C THR A 316 -8.84 8.48 -31.54
N VAL A 317 -9.69 8.13 -32.51
CA VAL A 317 -10.93 7.40 -32.30
C VAL A 317 -10.94 6.19 -33.22
N GLU A 318 -11.09 4.99 -32.64
CA GLU A 318 -11.07 3.72 -33.37
C GLU A 318 -12.25 2.83 -32.96
N GLU A 319 -12.77 2.05 -33.90
CA GLU A 319 -13.80 1.05 -33.60
C GLU A 319 -13.18 -0.16 -32.89
N VAL A 320 -13.80 -0.61 -31.80
CA VAL A 320 -13.35 -1.75 -31.02
C VAL A 320 -13.86 -3.05 -31.62
N GLY A 321 -12.94 -3.97 -31.96
CA GLY A 321 -13.26 -5.35 -32.34
C GLY A 321 -13.20 -5.64 -33.85
N THR A 322 -13.14 -4.63 -34.70
CA THR A 322 -12.81 -4.77 -36.13
C THR A 322 -11.31 -4.59 -36.30
N GLY A 323 -10.55 -5.68 -36.47
CA GLY A 323 -9.08 -5.68 -36.62
C GLY A 323 -8.51 -4.95 -37.87
N SER A 324 -9.31 -4.07 -38.48
CA SER A 324 -9.00 -3.27 -39.67
C SER A 324 -9.49 -1.81 -39.58
N ALA A 325 -10.06 -1.37 -38.46
CA ALA A 325 -10.44 0.04 -38.32
C ALA A 325 -9.18 0.92 -38.24
N VAL A 326 -9.02 1.82 -39.21
CA VAL A 326 -7.96 2.83 -39.17
C VAL A 326 -8.37 3.88 -38.14
N PRO A 327 -7.54 4.16 -37.11
CA PRO A 327 -7.85 5.20 -36.14
C PRO A 327 -8.01 6.55 -36.83
N VAL A 328 -9.11 7.24 -36.54
CA VAL A 328 -9.37 8.59 -37.03
C VAL A 328 -8.77 9.57 -36.05
N ARG A 329 -7.90 10.48 -36.53
CA ARG A 329 -7.33 11.52 -35.70
C ARG A 329 -8.37 12.61 -35.42
N ALA A 330 -8.62 12.87 -34.15
CA ALA A 330 -9.45 13.98 -33.70
C ALA A 330 -8.60 15.25 -33.62
N ALA A 331 -8.98 16.27 -34.41
CA ALA A 331 -8.26 17.54 -34.45
C ALA A 331 -8.62 18.39 -33.22
N LEU A 332 -7.70 18.46 -32.25
CA LEU A 332 -7.85 19.28 -31.05
C LEU A 332 -7.72 20.76 -31.39
N TYR A 333 -8.61 21.58 -30.82
CA TYR A 333 -8.62 23.04 -30.87
C TYR A 333 -8.87 23.61 -29.48
N ALA A 334 -8.47 24.86 -29.24
CA ALA A 334 -8.75 25.54 -27.98
C ALA A 334 -10.22 26.01 -27.93
N ASP A 335 -10.92 25.69 -26.85
CA ASP A 335 -12.32 26.03 -26.57
C ASP A 335 -12.39 26.61 -25.14
N GLU A 336 -12.44 27.93 -25.03
CA GLU A 336 -12.35 28.66 -23.75
C GLU A 336 -11.11 28.28 -22.93
N ASP A 337 -11.29 27.59 -21.79
CA ASP A 337 -10.25 27.19 -20.85
C ASP A 337 -9.83 25.71 -21.00
N GLU A 338 -10.28 25.02 -22.06
CA GLU A 338 -10.01 23.61 -22.32
C GLU A 338 -9.65 23.35 -23.80
N LEU A 339 -9.14 22.15 -24.10
CA LEU A 339 -9.02 21.68 -25.48
C LEU A 339 -10.23 20.82 -25.84
N ALA A 340 -10.70 20.94 -27.07
CA ALA A 340 -11.83 20.16 -27.58
C ALA A 340 -11.54 19.60 -28.97
N ALA A 341 -12.22 18.52 -29.33
CA ALA A 341 -12.32 18.10 -30.73
C ALA A 341 -13.77 17.74 -31.07
N ARG A 342 -14.18 18.09 -32.30
CA ARG A 342 -15.40 17.59 -32.90
C ARG A 342 -15.11 16.31 -33.65
N VAL A 343 -15.86 15.28 -33.31
CA VAL A 343 -15.73 13.95 -33.88
C VAL A 343 -17.11 13.45 -34.28
N SER A 344 -17.17 12.68 -35.35
CA SER A 344 -18.32 11.85 -35.69
C SER A 344 -17.82 10.43 -36.00
N VAL A 345 -18.68 9.45 -35.74
CA VAL A 345 -18.38 8.04 -36.00
C VAL A 345 -19.34 7.50 -37.06
N PRO A 346 -18.88 6.64 -37.98
CA PRO A 346 -19.64 6.36 -39.20
C PRO A 346 -20.78 5.35 -39.01
N ALA A 347 -20.72 4.51 -37.99
CA ALA A 347 -21.67 3.42 -37.78
C ALA A 347 -21.94 3.17 -36.30
N SER A 348 -23.02 2.46 -35.99
CA SER A 348 -23.25 1.95 -34.64
C SER A 348 -22.15 0.98 -34.24
N GLY A 349 -21.64 1.09 -33.02
CA GLY A 349 -20.51 0.30 -32.55
C GLY A 349 -19.92 0.85 -31.25
N LEU A 350 -18.94 0.13 -30.71
CA LEU A 350 -18.16 0.61 -29.57
C LEU A 350 -16.88 1.24 -30.09
N TYR A 351 -16.61 2.48 -29.71
CA TYR A 351 -15.44 3.22 -30.15
C TYR A 351 -14.53 3.53 -28.96
N ARG A 352 -13.22 3.39 -29.15
CA ARG A 352 -12.21 3.81 -28.18
C ARG A 352 -11.65 5.15 -28.61
N VAL A 353 -11.72 6.10 -27.70
CA VAL A 353 -10.99 7.38 -27.79
C VAL A 353 -9.70 7.23 -27.02
N THR A 354 -8.58 7.50 -27.68
CA THR A 354 -7.24 7.43 -27.09
C THR A 354 -6.60 8.80 -27.17
N LEU A 355 -6.11 9.33 -26.05
CA LEU A 355 -5.31 10.54 -25.96
C LEU A 355 -3.89 10.15 -25.54
N ASP A 356 -2.97 10.28 -26.47
CA ASP A 356 -1.53 10.15 -26.25
C ASP A 356 -0.91 11.54 -26.04
N SER A 357 -0.02 11.64 -25.07
CA SER A 357 0.71 12.86 -24.71
C SER A 357 2.23 12.66 -24.73
N GLY A 358 2.70 11.50 -25.18
CA GLY A 358 4.12 11.11 -25.15
C GLY A 358 4.59 10.50 -23.82
N ASP A 359 3.71 10.41 -22.81
CA ASP A 359 3.97 9.75 -21.53
C ASP A 359 3.72 8.23 -21.57
N ARG A 360 4.18 7.51 -20.53
CA ARG A 360 4.26 6.02 -20.51
C ARG A 360 2.92 5.27 -20.61
N THR A 361 1.77 5.94 -20.53
CA THR A 361 0.46 5.29 -20.68
C THR A 361 -0.56 6.27 -21.27
N PRO A 362 -1.12 6.00 -22.46
CA PRO A 362 -2.15 6.86 -23.06
C PRO A 362 -3.48 6.77 -22.29
N LEU A 363 -4.22 7.87 -22.23
CA LEU A 363 -5.57 7.90 -21.65
C LEU A 363 -6.56 7.29 -22.64
N THR A 364 -7.44 6.41 -22.19
CA THR A 364 -8.47 5.82 -23.05
C THR A 364 -9.85 5.89 -22.42
N GLN A 365 -10.87 6.21 -23.22
CA GLN A 365 -12.29 6.10 -22.87
C GLN A 365 -13.09 5.43 -23.99
N LEU A 366 -14.24 4.84 -23.64
CA LEU A 366 -15.12 4.17 -24.57
C LEU A 366 -16.38 5.01 -24.81
N VAL A 367 -16.85 5.02 -26.05
CA VAL A 367 -18.10 5.67 -26.48
C VAL A 367 -18.94 4.63 -27.19
N LEU A 368 -20.21 4.50 -26.79
CA LEU A 368 -21.19 3.69 -27.52
C LEU A 368 -21.87 4.55 -28.60
N ALA A 369 -21.87 4.07 -29.84
CA ALA A 369 -22.62 4.68 -30.92
C ALA A 369 -23.83 3.81 -31.30
N GLY A 370 -25.01 4.40 -31.34
CA GLY A 370 -26.25 3.72 -31.69
C GLY A 370 -27.38 4.69 -32.08
N PRO A 371 -28.49 4.19 -32.64
CA PRO A 371 -29.67 5.01 -32.87
C PRO A 371 -30.23 5.54 -31.55
N ASP A 372 -30.73 6.78 -31.55
CA ASP A 372 -31.25 7.50 -30.36
C ASP A 372 -32.35 6.73 -29.61
N ASP A 373 -32.98 5.77 -30.27
CA ASP A 373 -34.02 4.87 -29.79
C ASP A 373 -33.59 3.99 -28.58
N LEU A 374 -32.28 3.92 -28.27
CA LEU A 374 -31.71 3.09 -27.20
C LEU A 374 -31.61 3.78 -25.83
N VAL A 375 -31.92 5.07 -25.71
CA VAL A 375 -31.78 5.85 -24.45
C VAL A 375 -33.12 6.04 -23.71
N ALA A 376 -34.21 5.45 -24.23
CA ALA A 376 -35.51 5.45 -23.59
C ALA A 376 -35.82 4.08 -22.93
N ASP A 377 -35.14 3.78 -21.83
CA ASP A 377 -35.65 2.95 -20.72
C ASP A 377 -34.82 3.16 -19.44
#